data_AF-A0A2W0VW87-F1
#
_entry.id   AF-A0A2W0VW87-F1
#
_cell.length_a   1.000
_cell.length_b   1.000
_cell.length_c   1.000
_cell.angle_alpha   90.00
_cell.angle_beta   90.00
_cell.angle_gamma   90.00
#
_symmetry.space_group_name_H-M   'P 1'
#
loop_
_entity.id
_entity.type
_entity.pdbx_description
1 polymer ?
#
loop_
_entity_poly.entity_id
_entity_poly.type
_entity_poly.pdbx_seq_one_letter_code
_entity_poly.pdbx_strand_id
1 'polypeptide(L)'
;MMRKTLLAVALSVTALSAHADYQCSVTPRDDVILSPQQVQVKGENGDLVIKPDGNLTFNGKAYALSAAQREQAQDYQASLRSSLPWIDEGARSRVEKSRKALDKIITEQVGANSSMHGRLTKLDAQLKEQMNRIIERRSDGLTFHYKAIDQVRADGQQLVNQAMGGILQDSINEMGAKAVLKGGGNPLQGILGSLGGLQTAIQEEWKNQEADFQQFGKDVCSRVVSLEDSRKALVGSLK
;
A
#
# COMPACT_ATOMS: atom_id res chain seq x y z
N MET A 1 -42.11 11.48 16.79
CA MET A 1 -40.98 10.62 17.23
C MET A 1 -40.98 9.35 16.39
N MET A 2 -39.80 8.73 16.20
CA MET A 2 -39.50 7.60 15.29
C MET A 2 -39.20 7.97 13.81
N ARG A 3 -38.15 8.79 13.64
CA ARG A 3 -37.15 8.63 12.58
C ARG A 3 -35.87 8.14 13.30
N LYS A 4 -35.26 7.04 12.82
CA LYS A 4 -33.92 6.47 13.16
C LYS A 4 -34.00 4.97 13.52
N THR A 5 -34.19 4.10 12.54
CA THR A 5 -33.79 2.67 12.66
C THR A 5 -33.60 1.99 11.29
N LEU A 6 -32.87 2.64 10.37
CA LEU A 6 -32.37 2.02 9.15
C LEU A 6 -30.95 2.54 8.93
N LEU A 7 -30.02 1.63 8.59
CA LEU A 7 -28.56 1.81 8.41
C LEU A 7 -27.73 1.76 9.70
N ALA A 8 -27.57 0.56 10.26
CA ALA A 8 -26.50 0.23 11.21
C ALA A 8 -25.85 -1.12 10.88
N VAL A 9 -25.62 -1.37 9.58
CA VAL A 9 -24.51 -2.23 9.13
C VAL A 9 -23.60 -1.32 8.31
N ALA A 10 -23.11 -0.28 8.98
CA ALA A 10 -21.80 0.23 8.60
C ALA A 10 -20.87 -0.97 8.81
N LEU A 11 -20.33 -1.54 7.72
CA LEU A 11 -19.05 -2.21 7.84
C LEU A 11 -18.16 -1.17 8.51
N SER A 12 -17.91 -1.39 9.80
CA SER A 12 -16.94 -0.69 10.60
C SER A 12 -15.55 -1.05 10.06
N VAL A 13 -15.25 -0.54 8.86
CA VAL A 13 -13.88 -0.24 8.43
C VAL A 13 -13.38 1.03 9.14
N THR A 14 -14.08 1.49 10.18
CA THR A 14 -13.50 2.27 11.27
C THR A 14 -12.56 1.47 12.16
N ALA A 15 -12.24 0.21 11.85
CA ALA A 15 -11.09 -0.48 12.44
C ALA A 15 -9.72 0.19 12.12
N LEU A 16 -9.68 1.21 11.25
CA LEU A 16 -8.52 2.11 11.15
C LEU A 16 -8.51 3.23 12.22
N SER A 17 -9.47 3.26 13.16
CA SER A 17 -9.49 4.25 14.26
C SER A 17 -8.99 3.71 15.60
N ALA A 18 -8.45 2.48 15.63
CA ALA A 18 -7.67 1.95 16.75
C ALA A 18 -6.14 2.03 16.50
N HIS A 19 -5.69 2.87 15.57
CA HIS A 19 -4.27 3.18 15.42
C HIS A 19 -3.86 4.25 16.43
N ALA A 20 -3.56 3.80 17.65
CA ALA A 20 -2.62 4.55 18.48
C ALA A 20 -1.29 4.65 17.71
N ASP A 21 -1.06 5.82 17.12
CA ASP A 21 0.25 6.41 16.82
C ASP A 21 1.36 5.49 16.29
N TYR A 22 1.15 4.80 15.17
CA TYR A 22 2.28 4.56 14.27
C TYR A 22 2.40 5.69 13.25
N GLN A 23 2.62 6.91 13.75
CA GLN A 23 3.14 7.99 12.94
C GLN A 23 4.64 7.75 12.82
N CYS A 24 5.10 7.44 11.61
CA CYS A 24 6.53 7.45 11.36
C CYS A 24 7.07 8.84 11.73
N SER A 25 8.14 8.90 12.52
CA SER A 25 8.71 10.16 13.02
C SER A 25 9.22 11.08 11.90
N VAL A 26 9.32 10.54 10.68
CA VAL A 26 9.73 11.26 9.49
C VAL A 26 8.65 11.16 8.41
N THR A 27 8.37 12.29 7.78
CA THR A 27 7.60 12.35 6.54
C THR A 27 8.58 12.67 5.41
N PRO A 28 8.74 11.79 4.41
CA PRO A 28 9.57 12.09 3.25
C PRO A 28 9.14 13.41 2.60
N ARG A 29 10.10 14.28 2.31
CA ARG A 29 9.88 15.59 1.65
C ARG A 29 10.65 15.75 0.34
N ASP A 30 11.27 14.67 -0.11
CA ASP A 30 12.08 14.64 -1.31
C ASP A 30 11.66 13.47 -2.19
N ASP A 31 11.65 13.71 -3.50
CA ASP A 31 11.59 12.65 -4.49
C ASP A 31 12.95 11.95 -4.55
N VAL A 32 12.94 10.65 -4.85
CA VAL A 32 14.16 9.85 -5.02
C VAL A 32 14.14 9.19 -6.38
N ILE A 33 15.11 9.52 -7.22
CA ILE A 33 15.27 8.98 -8.57
C ILE A 33 16.49 8.06 -8.57
N LEU A 34 16.24 6.77 -8.77
CA LEU A 34 17.27 5.75 -8.91
C LEU A 34 17.46 5.43 -10.39
N SER A 35 18.71 5.49 -10.86
CA SER A 35 19.12 4.93 -12.15
C SER A 35 20.46 4.20 -12.02
N PRO A 36 20.90 3.38 -12.98
CA PRO A 36 22.23 2.77 -12.95
C PRO A 36 23.37 3.78 -12.83
N GLN A 37 23.17 4.98 -13.37
CA GLN A 37 24.23 6.00 -13.52
C GLN A 37 24.31 6.95 -12.32
N GLN A 38 23.23 7.11 -11.56
CA GLN A 38 23.19 7.98 -10.39
C GLN A 38 22.00 7.69 -9.49
N VAL A 39 22.06 8.26 -8.28
CA VAL A 39 20.92 8.47 -7.41
C VAL A 39 20.72 9.97 -7.26
N GLN A 40 19.50 10.45 -7.42
CA GLN A 40 19.13 11.84 -7.18
C GLN A 40 18.05 11.91 -6.11
N VAL A 41 18.25 12.78 -5.12
CA VAL A 41 17.29 13.09 -4.06
C VAL A 41 16.97 14.57 -4.15
N LYS A 42 15.72 14.89 -4.47
CA LYS A 42 15.35 16.26 -4.81
C LYS A 42 14.00 16.64 -4.19
N GLY A 43 13.96 17.78 -3.53
CA GLY A 43 12.72 18.29 -2.95
C GLY A 43 12.94 19.50 -2.05
N GLU A 44 12.26 19.50 -0.91
CA GLU A 44 12.34 20.58 0.08
C GLU A 44 13.75 20.70 0.69
N ASN A 45 14.54 19.62 0.67
CA ASN A 45 15.87 19.59 1.26
C ASN A 45 17.02 19.90 0.28
N GLY A 46 16.70 20.33 -0.94
CA GLY A 46 17.67 20.62 -2.00
C GLY A 46 17.73 19.53 -3.07
N ASP A 47 18.77 19.58 -3.91
CA ASP A 47 19.01 18.65 -5.01
C ASP A 47 20.38 17.98 -4.84
N LEU A 48 20.36 16.73 -4.37
CA LEU A 48 21.52 15.90 -4.13
C LEU A 48 21.62 14.83 -5.22
N VAL A 49 22.69 14.86 -6.00
CA VAL A 49 22.98 13.85 -7.04
C VAL A 49 24.27 13.13 -6.68
N ILE A 50 24.23 11.80 -6.62
CA ILE A 50 25.35 10.93 -6.24
C ILE A 50 25.60 9.92 -7.36
N LYS A 51 26.85 9.85 -7.84
CA LYS A 51 27.34 8.88 -8.82
C LYS A 51 27.78 7.58 -8.13
N PRO A 52 27.88 6.44 -8.85
CA PRO A 52 28.31 5.16 -8.28
C PRO A 52 29.67 5.17 -7.57
N ASP A 53 30.58 6.04 -8.00
CA ASP A 53 31.90 6.24 -7.39
C ASP A 53 31.88 7.09 -6.12
N GLY A 54 30.70 7.52 -5.67
CA GLY A 54 30.50 8.37 -4.49
C GLY A 54 30.74 9.86 -4.76
N ASN A 55 31.12 10.27 -5.97
CA ASN A 55 31.17 11.68 -6.31
C ASN A 55 29.76 12.27 -6.33
N LEU A 56 29.58 13.46 -5.77
CA LEU A 56 28.28 14.09 -5.65
C LEU A 56 28.27 15.56 -6.05
N THR A 57 27.08 16.01 -6.44
CA THR A 57 26.74 17.44 -6.54
C THR A 57 25.59 17.74 -5.59
N PHE A 58 25.62 18.90 -4.94
CA PHE A 58 24.52 19.39 -4.12
C PHE A 58 24.13 20.80 -4.57
N ASN A 59 22.86 21.00 -4.91
CA ASN A 59 22.32 22.23 -5.49
C ASN A 59 23.14 22.74 -6.70
N GLY A 60 23.54 21.81 -7.58
CA GLY A 60 24.33 22.09 -8.79
C GLY A 60 25.82 22.32 -8.56
N LYS A 61 26.29 22.38 -7.31
CA LYS A 61 27.71 22.53 -6.98
C LYS A 61 28.37 21.17 -6.79
N ALA A 62 29.49 20.93 -7.47
CA ALA A 62 30.34 19.77 -7.23
C ALA A 62 31.19 19.97 -5.97
N TYR A 63 31.34 18.92 -5.16
CA TYR A 63 32.11 18.95 -3.92
C TYR A 63 33.34 18.05 -4.03
N ALA A 64 34.49 18.55 -3.60
CA ALA A 64 35.68 17.74 -3.39
C ALA A 64 35.54 17.00 -2.06
N LEU A 65 35.26 15.70 -2.13
CA LEU A 65 34.99 14.88 -0.94
C LEU A 65 36.28 14.29 -0.36
N SER A 66 36.34 14.26 0.98
CA SER A 66 37.25 13.36 1.71
C SER A 66 36.89 11.89 1.48
N ALA A 67 37.78 10.97 1.84
CA ALA A 67 37.52 9.53 1.76
C ALA A 67 36.26 9.13 2.54
N ALA A 68 36.12 9.64 3.79
CA ALA A 68 34.97 9.36 4.63
C ALA A 68 33.65 9.90 4.04
N GLN A 69 33.65 11.11 3.46
CA GLN A 69 32.45 11.67 2.82
C GLN A 69 32.06 10.88 1.56
N ARG A 70 33.05 10.41 0.79
CA ARG A 70 32.80 9.58 -0.39
C ARG A 70 32.19 8.24 0.01
N GLU A 71 32.72 7.60 1.05
CA GLU A 71 32.17 6.37 1.62
C GLU A 71 30.73 6.58 2.11
N GLN A 72 30.46 7.64 2.87
CA GLN A 72 29.09 8.00 3.29
C GLN A 72 28.13 8.20 2.11
N ALA A 73 28.59 8.82 1.01
CA ALA A 73 27.78 8.98 -0.20
C ALA A 73 27.49 7.63 -0.88
N GLN A 74 28.45 6.71 -0.88
CA GLN A 74 28.30 5.35 -1.40
C GLN A 74 27.32 4.53 -0.55
N ASP A 75 27.44 4.60 0.77
CA ASP A 75 26.55 3.89 1.70
C ASP A 75 25.11 4.41 1.59
N TYR A 76 24.94 5.72 1.51
CA TYR A 76 23.61 6.32 1.36
C TYR A 76 22.95 5.91 0.05
N GLN A 77 23.64 5.98 -1.09
CA GLN A 77 23.07 5.51 -2.35
C GLN A 77 22.78 4.01 -2.34
N ALA A 78 23.63 3.18 -1.73
CA ALA A 78 23.42 1.74 -1.63
C ALA A 78 22.18 1.42 -0.77
N SER A 79 21.99 2.18 0.30
CA SER A 79 20.80 2.09 1.16
C SER A 79 19.53 2.46 0.42
N LEU A 80 19.55 3.50 -0.42
CA LEU A 80 18.41 3.87 -1.28
C LEU A 80 18.13 2.78 -2.33
N ARG A 81 19.18 2.29 -2.99
CA ARG A 81 19.09 1.25 -4.04
C ARG A 81 18.57 -0.09 -3.52
N SER A 82 18.80 -0.41 -2.25
CA SER A 82 18.24 -1.61 -1.63
C SER A 82 16.84 -1.38 -1.06
N SER A 83 16.59 -0.23 -0.44
CA SER A 83 15.35 0.03 0.27
C SER A 83 14.17 0.31 -0.66
N LEU A 84 14.32 1.13 -1.71
CA LEU A 84 13.19 1.48 -2.58
C LEU A 84 12.59 0.25 -3.29
N PRO A 85 13.38 -0.63 -3.95
CA PRO A 85 12.83 -1.84 -4.55
C PRO A 85 12.17 -2.77 -3.52
N TRP A 86 12.74 -2.89 -2.32
CA TRP A 86 12.17 -3.72 -1.25
C TRP A 86 10.82 -3.17 -0.77
N ILE A 87 10.68 -1.85 -0.63
CA ILE A 87 9.42 -1.20 -0.25
C ILE A 87 8.36 -1.42 -1.33
N ASP A 88 8.70 -1.15 -2.60
CA ASP A 88 7.77 -1.29 -3.72
C ASP A 88 7.28 -2.74 -3.89
N GLU A 89 8.19 -3.71 -3.90
CA GLU A 89 7.81 -5.12 -4.03
C GLU A 89 7.06 -5.63 -2.78
N GLY A 90 7.52 -5.25 -1.59
CA GLY A 90 6.88 -5.63 -0.33
C GLY A 90 5.43 -5.12 -0.22
N ALA A 91 5.16 -3.92 -0.73
CA ALA A 91 3.82 -3.36 -0.76
C ALA A 91 2.94 -4.07 -1.81
N ARG A 92 3.44 -4.30 -3.03
CA ARG A 92 2.67 -4.98 -4.10
C ARG A 92 2.30 -6.41 -3.74
N SER A 93 3.26 -7.14 -3.17
CA SER A 93 3.06 -8.52 -2.74
C SER A 93 1.94 -8.64 -1.71
N ARG A 94 1.83 -7.66 -0.80
CA ARG A 94 0.75 -7.63 0.19
C ARG A 94 -0.61 -7.36 -0.42
N VAL A 95 -0.73 -6.43 -1.37
CA VAL A 95 -1.99 -6.22 -2.11
C VAL A 95 -2.42 -7.52 -2.83
N GLU A 96 -1.48 -8.20 -3.49
CA GLU A 96 -1.75 -9.46 -4.19
C GLU A 96 -2.14 -10.58 -3.21
N LYS A 97 -1.47 -10.67 -2.05
CA LYS A 97 -1.78 -11.64 -1.00
C LYS A 97 -3.18 -11.40 -0.45
N SER A 98 -3.55 -10.16 -0.17
CA SER A 98 -4.89 -9.78 0.26
C SER A 98 -5.95 -10.18 -0.77
N ARG A 99 -5.70 -9.89 -2.05
CA ARG A 99 -6.57 -10.30 -3.15
C ARG A 99 -6.78 -11.81 -3.15
N LYS A 100 -5.70 -12.59 -3.14
CA LYS A 100 -5.76 -14.07 -3.17
C LYS A 100 -6.53 -14.65 -1.98
N ALA A 101 -6.37 -14.07 -0.79
CA ALA A 101 -7.07 -14.56 0.39
C ALA A 101 -8.58 -14.30 0.31
N LEU A 102 -8.99 -13.08 -0.11
CA LEU A 102 -10.40 -12.77 -0.33
C LEU A 102 -11.00 -13.62 -1.47
N ASP A 103 -10.23 -13.87 -2.52
CA ASP A 103 -10.61 -14.73 -3.64
C ASP A 103 -10.89 -16.17 -3.20
N LYS A 104 -10.04 -16.71 -2.31
CA LYS A 104 -10.25 -18.01 -1.68
C LYS A 104 -11.56 -18.04 -0.87
N ILE A 105 -11.81 -17.01 -0.07
CA ILE A 105 -13.04 -16.92 0.73
C ILE A 105 -14.28 -16.87 -0.18
N ILE A 106 -14.26 -16.09 -1.26
CA ILE A 106 -15.37 -16.05 -2.22
C ILE A 106 -15.58 -17.42 -2.85
N THR A 107 -14.50 -18.12 -3.22
CA THR A 107 -14.58 -19.47 -3.79
C THR A 107 -15.28 -20.43 -2.82
N GLU A 108 -14.93 -20.38 -1.54
CA GLU A 108 -15.46 -21.28 -0.50
C GLU A 108 -16.90 -20.94 -0.11
N GLN A 109 -17.23 -19.65 0.01
CA GLN A 109 -18.51 -19.19 0.56
C GLN A 109 -19.59 -18.96 -0.52
N VAL A 110 -19.17 -18.51 -1.70
CA VAL A 110 -20.08 -18.15 -2.80
C VAL A 110 -19.94 -19.14 -3.96
N GLY A 111 -18.71 -19.47 -4.35
CA GLY A 111 -18.39 -20.43 -5.40
C GLY A 111 -17.50 -19.85 -6.48
N ALA A 112 -16.70 -20.71 -7.12
CA ALA A 112 -15.65 -20.36 -8.09
C ALA A 112 -16.10 -19.57 -9.32
N ASN A 113 -17.40 -19.57 -9.64
CA ASN A 113 -17.96 -18.87 -10.81
C ASN A 113 -18.52 -17.47 -10.46
N SER A 114 -18.26 -16.95 -9.25
CA SER A 114 -18.78 -15.65 -8.82
C SER A 114 -18.18 -14.49 -9.61
N SER A 115 -18.99 -13.49 -9.97
CA SER A 115 -18.51 -12.24 -10.58
C SER A 115 -17.59 -11.44 -9.66
N MET A 116 -17.61 -11.73 -8.35
CA MET A 116 -16.79 -11.04 -7.36
C MET A 116 -15.29 -11.27 -7.57
N HIS A 117 -14.87 -12.41 -8.12
CA HIS A 117 -13.48 -12.67 -8.50
C HIS A 117 -12.94 -11.61 -9.48
N GLY A 118 -13.77 -11.24 -10.47
CA GLY A 118 -13.45 -10.20 -11.43
C GLY A 118 -13.32 -8.82 -10.77
N ARG A 119 -14.17 -8.52 -9.78
CA ARG A 119 -14.08 -7.27 -9.02
C ARG A 119 -12.81 -7.19 -8.18
N LEU A 120 -12.43 -8.27 -7.50
CA LEU A 120 -11.18 -8.32 -6.75
C LEU A 120 -9.95 -8.18 -7.65
N THR A 121 -9.95 -8.85 -8.80
CA THR A 121 -8.87 -8.72 -9.79
C THR A 121 -8.74 -7.29 -10.30
N LYS A 122 -9.87 -6.63 -10.57
CA LYS A 122 -9.88 -5.22 -10.97
C LYS A 122 -9.36 -4.30 -9.86
N LEU A 123 -9.82 -4.51 -8.61
CA LEU A 123 -9.37 -3.72 -7.47
C LEU A 123 -7.85 -3.83 -7.29
N ASP A 124 -7.30 -5.05 -7.33
CA ASP A 124 -5.86 -5.29 -7.23
C ASP A 124 -5.06 -4.53 -8.29
N ALA A 125 -5.49 -4.60 -9.56
CA ALA A 125 -4.85 -3.87 -10.65
C ALA A 125 -4.90 -2.35 -10.41
N GLN A 126 -6.07 -1.82 -10.01
CA GLN A 126 -6.24 -0.39 -9.73
C GLN A 126 -5.39 0.07 -8.54
N LEU A 127 -5.32 -0.72 -7.46
CA LEU A 127 -4.46 -0.41 -6.32
C LEU A 127 -2.98 -0.41 -6.72
N LYS A 128 -2.52 -1.38 -7.50
CA LYS A 128 -1.15 -1.40 -8.03
C LYS A 128 -0.85 -0.21 -8.94
N GLU A 129 -1.83 0.27 -9.69
CA GLU A 129 -1.71 1.51 -10.47
C GLU A 129 -1.58 2.74 -9.55
N GLN A 130 -2.32 2.80 -8.44
CA GLN A 130 -2.12 3.83 -7.44
C GLN A 130 -0.71 3.78 -6.83
N MET A 131 -0.20 2.58 -6.56
CA MET A 131 1.16 2.40 -6.04
C MET A 131 2.23 2.88 -7.03
N ASN A 132 2.03 2.67 -8.35
CA ASN A 132 2.93 3.19 -9.39
C ASN A 132 3.08 4.72 -9.34
N ARG A 133 2.08 5.44 -8.80
CA ARG A 133 2.15 6.90 -8.64
C ARG A 133 3.05 7.31 -7.47
N ILE A 134 3.23 6.44 -6.47
CA ILE A 134 4.18 6.67 -5.36
C ILE A 134 5.57 6.20 -5.77
N ILE A 135 5.70 4.95 -6.23
CA ILE A 135 6.96 4.40 -6.73
C ILE A 135 6.76 3.99 -8.19
N GLU A 136 7.24 4.86 -9.06
CA GLU A 136 7.21 4.66 -10.51
C GLU A 136 8.31 3.68 -10.91
N ARG A 137 7.92 2.59 -11.57
CA ARG A 137 8.85 1.67 -12.22
C ARG A 137 9.14 2.17 -13.63
N ARG A 138 10.41 2.49 -13.89
CA ARG A 138 10.91 2.95 -15.20
C ARG A 138 11.84 1.90 -15.79
N SER A 139 12.11 1.97 -17.09
CA SER A 139 13.06 1.07 -17.75
C SER A 139 14.49 1.23 -17.23
N ASP A 140 14.83 2.42 -16.74
CA ASP A 140 16.13 2.81 -16.22
C ASP A 140 16.18 2.89 -14.69
N GLY A 141 15.17 2.41 -13.97
CA GLY A 141 15.18 2.34 -12.50
C GLY A 141 13.86 2.69 -11.84
N LEU A 142 13.91 3.32 -10.67
CA LEU A 142 12.72 3.64 -9.85
C LEU A 142 12.67 5.13 -9.53
N THR A 143 11.48 5.70 -9.45
CA THR A 143 11.28 7.04 -8.90
C THR A 143 10.26 7.00 -7.78
N PHE A 144 10.64 7.46 -6.59
CA PHE A 144 9.73 7.72 -5.49
C PHE A 144 9.26 9.18 -5.55
N HIS A 145 7.94 9.38 -5.47
CA HIS A 145 7.25 10.65 -5.55
C HIS A 145 6.55 10.98 -4.23
N TYR A 146 7.16 11.80 -3.37
CA TYR A 146 6.67 12.00 -2.00
C TYR A 146 5.29 12.69 -1.97
N LYS A 147 5.04 13.60 -2.91
CA LYS A 147 3.78 14.36 -3.01
C LYS A 147 2.58 13.49 -3.41
N ALA A 148 2.83 12.33 -4.03
CA ALA A 148 1.76 11.44 -4.46
C ALA A 148 1.11 10.67 -3.31
N ILE A 149 1.77 10.56 -2.15
CA ILE A 149 1.36 9.69 -1.04
C ILE A 149 -0.06 10.00 -0.56
N ASP A 150 -0.36 11.26 -0.26
CA ASP A 150 -1.66 11.63 0.33
C ASP A 150 -2.80 11.40 -0.66
N GLN A 151 -2.59 11.74 -1.94
CA GLN A 151 -3.59 11.51 -2.98
C GLN A 151 -3.81 10.02 -3.23
N VAL A 152 -2.73 9.23 -3.30
CA VAL A 152 -2.82 7.78 -3.48
C VAL A 152 -3.52 7.11 -2.30
N ARG A 153 -3.29 7.59 -1.06
CA ARG A 153 -4.03 7.11 0.11
C ARG A 153 -5.53 7.37 -0.05
N ALA A 154 -5.92 8.59 -0.44
CA ALA A 154 -7.31 8.95 -0.64
C ALA A 154 -7.98 8.14 -1.77
N ASP A 155 -7.32 8.04 -2.92
CA ASP A 155 -7.81 7.30 -4.09
C ASP A 155 -7.88 5.80 -3.80
N GLY A 156 -6.88 5.24 -3.12
CA GLY A 156 -6.87 3.84 -2.68
C GLY A 156 -8.05 3.51 -1.76
N GLN A 157 -8.33 4.37 -0.78
CA GLN A 157 -9.49 4.19 0.10
C GLN A 157 -10.81 4.23 -0.69
N GLN A 158 -10.93 5.14 -1.65
CA GLN A 158 -12.11 5.23 -2.51
C GLN A 158 -12.29 3.95 -3.35
N LEU A 159 -11.21 3.44 -3.95
CA LEU A 159 -11.23 2.21 -4.74
C LEU A 159 -11.69 1.01 -3.92
N VAL A 160 -11.15 0.84 -2.70
CA VAL A 160 -11.56 -0.23 -1.78
C VAL A 160 -13.04 -0.10 -1.45
N ASN A 161 -13.51 1.09 -1.08
CA ASN A 161 -14.92 1.32 -0.74
C ASN A 161 -15.87 1.00 -1.92
N GLN A 162 -15.50 1.41 -3.14
CA GLN A 162 -16.27 1.11 -4.35
C GLN A 162 -16.31 -0.38 -4.66
N ALA A 163 -15.16 -1.07 -4.57
CA ALA A 163 -15.08 -2.50 -4.80
C ALA A 163 -15.89 -3.29 -3.77
N MET A 164 -15.79 -2.94 -2.48
CA MET A 164 -16.56 -3.58 -1.42
C MET A 164 -18.07 -3.37 -1.58
N GLY A 165 -18.51 -2.15 -1.95
CA GLY A 165 -19.91 -1.89 -2.28
C GLY A 165 -20.41 -2.76 -3.44
N GLY A 166 -19.60 -2.92 -4.49
CA GLY A 166 -19.92 -3.78 -5.62
C GLY A 166 -19.95 -5.28 -5.27
N ILE A 167 -19.03 -5.75 -4.42
CA ILE A 167 -19.02 -7.14 -3.93
C ILE A 167 -20.28 -7.44 -3.13
N LEU A 168 -20.72 -6.52 -2.26
CA LEU A 168 -21.96 -6.68 -1.50
C LEU A 168 -23.19 -6.74 -2.41
N GLN A 169 -23.24 -5.90 -3.45
CA GLN A 169 -24.32 -5.93 -4.43
C GLN A 169 -24.37 -7.26 -5.19
N ASP A 170 -23.23 -7.71 -5.72
CA ASP A 170 -23.13 -8.99 -6.42
C ASP A 170 -23.46 -10.16 -5.49
N SER A 171 -23.06 -10.06 -4.22
CA SER A 171 -23.35 -11.07 -3.19
C SER A 171 -24.85 -11.27 -3.01
N ILE A 172 -25.60 -10.17 -2.87
CA ILE A 172 -27.05 -10.21 -2.73
C ILE A 172 -27.69 -10.80 -4.00
N ASN A 173 -27.24 -10.38 -5.18
CA ASN A 173 -27.80 -10.86 -6.45
C ASN A 173 -27.55 -12.35 -6.67
N GLU A 174 -26.31 -12.81 -6.51
CA GLU A 174 -25.92 -14.21 -6.76
C GLU A 174 -26.45 -15.17 -5.71
N MET A 175 -26.41 -14.80 -4.42
CA MET A 175 -26.97 -15.64 -3.36
C MET A 175 -28.50 -15.61 -3.37
N GLY A 176 -29.10 -14.47 -3.72
CA GLY A 176 -30.54 -14.34 -3.98
C GLY A 176 -31.01 -15.33 -5.04
N ALA A 177 -30.34 -15.35 -6.19
CA ALA A 177 -30.66 -16.29 -7.27
C ALA A 177 -30.48 -17.76 -6.85
N LYS A 178 -29.38 -18.10 -6.14
CA LYS A 178 -29.13 -19.47 -5.67
C LYS A 178 -30.16 -19.96 -4.65
N ALA A 179 -30.64 -19.09 -3.76
CA ALA A 179 -31.65 -19.44 -2.76
C ALA A 179 -33.03 -19.72 -3.39
N VAL A 180 -33.37 -19.04 -4.48
CA VAL A 180 -34.59 -19.30 -5.26
C VAL A 180 -34.49 -20.63 -6.03
N LEU A 181 -33.31 -20.95 -6.56
CA LEU A 181 -33.08 -22.17 -7.35
C LEU A 181 -33.01 -23.46 -6.51
N LYS A 182 -32.58 -23.40 -5.25
CA LYS A 182 -32.47 -24.57 -4.34
C LYS A 182 -33.77 -24.90 -3.59
N GLY A 183 -34.94 -24.68 -4.20
CA GLY A 183 -36.28 -24.73 -3.59
C GLY A 183 -36.46 -25.74 -2.45
N GLY A 184 -36.87 -25.25 -1.27
CA GLY A 184 -37.21 -26.10 -0.12
C GLY A 184 -37.29 -25.44 1.27
N GLY A 185 -36.92 -24.17 1.44
CA GLY A 185 -36.98 -23.47 2.74
C GLY A 185 -36.92 -21.95 2.58
N ASN A 186 -37.13 -21.17 3.67
CA ASN A 186 -37.20 -19.71 3.63
C ASN A 186 -35.91 -19.12 3.00
N PRO A 187 -35.95 -18.58 1.78
CA PRO A 187 -34.76 -18.19 1.00
C PRO A 187 -33.89 -17.17 1.73
N LEU A 188 -34.50 -16.34 2.57
CA LEU A 188 -33.82 -15.33 3.36
C LEU A 188 -32.90 -15.93 4.45
N GLN A 189 -33.25 -17.08 5.05
CA GLN A 189 -32.42 -17.71 6.08
C GLN A 189 -31.11 -18.31 5.51
N GLY A 190 -31.17 -18.91 4.31
CA GLY A 190 -29.98 -19.42 3.63
C GLY A 190 -29.01 -18.31 3.22
N ILE A 191 -29.55 -17.20 2.70
CA ILE A 191 -28.76 -16.01 2.33
C ILE A 191 -28.12 -15.37 3.57
N LEU A 192 -28.86 -15.22 4.67
CA LEU A 192 -28.35 -14.63 5.91
C LEU A 192 -27.26 -15.52 6.56
N GLY A 193 -27.39 -16.85 6.48
CA GLY A 193 -26.38 -17.79 6.96
C GLY A 193 -25.08 -17.72 6.15
N SER A 194 -25.16 -17.75 4.83
CA SER A 194 -23.99 -17.66 3.94
C SER A 194 -23.31 -16.29 3.98
N LEU A 195 -24.08 -15.19 4.10
CA LEU A 195 -23.55 -13.85 4.30
C LEU A 195 -22.85 -13.70 5.65
N GLY A 196 -23.41 -14.29 6.71
CA GLY A 196 -22.76 -14.33 8.03
C GLY A 196 -21.43 -15.08 8.00
N GLY A 197 -21.38 -16.22 7.30
CA GLY A 197 -20.13 -16.98 7.09
C GLY A 197 -19.08 -16.19 6.31
N LEU A 198 -19.48 -15.56 5.20
CA LEU A 198 -18.61 -14.69 4.40
C LEU A 198 -18.07 -13.51 5.21
N GLN A 199 -18.93 -12.84 5.98
CA GLN A 199 -18.53 -11.71 6.81
C GLN A 199 -17.49 -12.14 7.87
N THR A 200 -17.74 -13.26 8.56
CA THR A 200 -16.81 -13.79 9.58
C THR A 200 -15.47 -14.18 8.94
N ALA A 201 -15.48 -14.90 7.82
CA ALA A 201 -14.26 -15.31 7.13
C ALA A 201 -13.43 -14.11 6.67
N ILE A 202 -14.08 -13.06 6.14
CA ILE A 202 -13.40 -11.82 5.77
C ILE A 202 -12.82 -11.12 7.00
N GLN A 203 -13.55 -11.06 8.11
CA GLN A 203 -13.06 -10.45 9.36
C GLN A 203 -11.85 -11.19 9.94
N GLU A 204 -11.88 -12.52 9.95
CA GLU A 204 -10.76 -13.35 10.39
C GLU A 204 -9.54 -13.16 9.50
N GLU A 205 -9.73 -13.12 8.18
CA GLU A 205 -8.62 -12.90 7.26
C GLU A 205 -8.02 -11.50 7.39
N TRP A 206 -8.84 -10.47 7.61
CA TRP A 206 -8.33 -9.13 7.90
C TRP A 206 -7.47 -9.10 9.17
N LYS A 207 -7.93 -9.77 10.24
CA LYS A 207 -7.16 -9.87 11.49
C LYS A 207 -5.84 -10.61 11.28
N ASN A 208 -5.82 -11.66 10.45
CA ASN A 208 -4.61 -12.41 10.13
C ASN A 208 -3.59 -11.56 9.34
N GLN A 209 -4.07 -10.72 8.43
CA GLN A 209 -3.21 -9.87 7.61
C GLN A 209 -2.75 -8.59 8.30
N GLU A 210 -3.52 -8.08 9.27
CA GLU A 210 -3.23 -6.84 9.96
C GLU A 210 -1.82 -6.83 10.57
N ALA A 211 -1.41 -7.92 11.23
CA ALA A 211 -0.09 -8.03 11.83
C ALA A 211 1.04 -7.92 10.80
N ASP A 212 0.88 -8.52 9.62
CA ASP A 212 1.85 -8.47 8.51
C ASP A 212 1.95 -7.05 7.92
N PHE A 213 0.83 -6.35 7.77
CA PHE A 213 0.82 -4.95 7.34
C PHE A 213 1.46 -4.02 8.37
N GLN A 214 1.16 -4.21 9.66
CA GLN A 214 1.74 -3.40 10.73
C GLN A 214 3.25 -3.61 10.82
N GLN A 215 3.73 -4.85 10.77
CA GLN A 215 5.17 -5.15 10.79
C GLN A 215 5.87 -4.53 9.58
N PHE A 216 5.30 -4.69 8.39
CA PHE A 216 5.85 -4.08 7.19
C PHE A 216 5.90 -2.55 7.29
N GLY A 217 4.83 -1.91 7.77
CA GLY A 217 4.82 -0.47 8.01
C GLY A 217 5.92 -0.02 8.97
N LYS A 218 6.20 -0.81 10.03
CA LYS A 218 7.30 -0.55 10.96
C LYS A 218 8.66 -0.63 10.30
N ASP A 219 8.88 -1.67 9.51
CA ASP A 219 10.14 -1.90 8.80
C ASP A 219 10.39 -0.81 7.74
N VAL A 220 9.34 -0.42 7.00
CA VAL A 220 9.39 0.71 6.05
C VAL A 220 9.78 1.98 6.78
N CYS A 221 9.11 2.31 7.89
CA CYS A 221 9.42 3.52 8.63
C CYS A 221 10.85 3.52 9.19
N SER A 222 11.32 2.41 9.78
CA SER A 222 12.69 2.28 10.26
C SER A 222 13.72 2.56 9.16
N ARG A 223 13.50 2.02 7.96
CA ARG A 223 14.33 2.30 6.78
C ARG A 223 14.29 3.77 6.38
N VAL A 224 13.10 4.37 6.31
CA VAL A 224 12.94 5.78 5.93
C VAL A 224 13.63 6.71 6.93
N VAL A 225 13.53 6.44 8.24
CA VAL A 225 14.25 7.19 9.28
C VAL A 225 15.76 7.10 9.06
N SER A 226 16.30 5.89 8.89
CA SER A 226 17.73 5.68 8.67
C SER A 226 18.24 6.37 7.39
N LEU A 227 17.44 6.36 6.31
CA LEU A 227 17.75 7.07 5.07
C LEU A 227 17.78 8.58 5.28
N GLU A 228 16.83 9.13 6.02
CA GLU A 228 16.76 10.57 6.29
C GLU A 228 17.91 11.04 7.19
N ASP A 229 18.28 10.25 8.20
CA ASP A 229 19.44 10.54 9.06
C ASP A 229 20.75 10.49 8.26
N SER A 230 20.90 9.49 7.38
CA SER A 230 22.06 9.37 6.49
C SER A 230 22.16 10.56 5.54
N ARG A 231 21.03 11.01 4.97
CA ARG A 231 20.97 12.20 4.11
C ARG A 231 21.41 13.44 4.87
N LYS A 232 20.88 13.67 6.07
CA LYS A 232 21.23 14.82 6.92
C LYS A 232 22.71 14.81 7.30
N ALA A 233 23.26 13.65 7.66
CA ALA A 233 24.68 13.51 7.98
C ALA A 233 25.56 13.84 6.77
N LEU A 234 25.25 13.27 5.60
CA LEU A 234 25.98 13.52 4.36
C LEU A 234 25.94 15.00 3.98
N VAL A 235 24.74 15.59 3.84
CA VAL A 235 24.59 17.01 3.47
C VAL A 235 25.18 17.95 4.52
N GLY A 236 25.06 17.59 5.81
CA GLY A 236 25.64 18.35 6.92
C GLY A 236 27.17 18.40 6.87
N SER A 237 27.81 17.31 6.41
CA SER A 237 29.27 17.24 6.25
C SER A 237 29.81 18.09 5.09
N LEU A 238 28.95 18.55 4.17
CA LEU A 238 29.34 19.35 3.00
C LEU A 238 29.45 20.85 3.30
N LYS A 239 29.07 21.28 4.51
CA LYS A 239 29.19 22.67 4.97
C LYS A 239 30.60 22.94 5.48
#